data_AF-A0A1S8SFG0-F1
#
_entry.id   AF-A0A1S8SFG0-F1
#
_cell.length_a   1.000
_cell.length_b   1.000
_cell.length_c   1.000
_cell.angle_alpha   90.00
_cell.angle_beta   90.00
_cell.angle_gamma   90.00
#
_symmetry.space_group_name_H-M   'P 1'
#
loop_
_entity.id
_entity.type
_entity.pdbx_description
1 polymer ?
#
loop_
_entity_poly.entity_id
_entity_poly.type
_entity_poly.pdbx_seq_one_letter_code
_entity_poly.pdbx_strand_id
1 'polypeptide(L)'
;MSRIKLPGKEKNKRILLFVLVLIALGIIAHEFIENRNSKDSKYKEENEIIMPEGTQQSDNNVANKELESIDMKNDSKKAVNDKTNEKSSYSERENELYDEAYNLFFSHKYTESISKADLLINEFPSNAMGYNIRGIAKSYNGDFNSGIDDIDKALSIDNNYGYARFNKALTYELYGKMDDALEWYNKALDVEDYEWSYYGIASIYGRRGDIKNTMLYLNKAIQMDESIKDIAKEEQDFDPVKNSEEFQKAVYN
;
A
#
# COMPACT_ATOMS: atom_id res chain seq x y z
N MET A 1 18.83 -22.99 -43.65
CA MET A 1 18.82 -21.55 -44.00
C MET A 1 19.87 -20.84 -43.16
N SER A 2 20.85 -20.23 -43.83
CA SER A 2 22.14 -19.78 -43.29
C SER A 2 22.04 -18.56 -42.37
N ARG A 3 22.71 -18.63 -41.22
CA ARG A 3 23.03 -17.47 -40.38
C ARG A 3 24.13 -16.65 -41.06
N ILE A 4 23.85 -15.38 -41.34
CA ILE A 4 24.82 -14.42 -41.90
C ILE A 4 25.89 -14.15 -40.84
N LYS A 5 27.15 -14.55 -41.10
CA LYS A 5 28.32 -14.20 -40.29
C LYS A 5 28.93 -12.91 -40.85
N LEU A 6 28.81 -11.81 -40.11
CA LEU A 6 29.50 -10.55 -40.44
C LEU A 6 30.99 -10.60 -40.03
N PRO A 7 31.93 -10.12 -40.86
CA PRO A 7 33.37 -10.10 -40.55
C PRO A 7 33.78 -8.82 -39.81
N GLY A 8 34.65 -8.96 -38.80
CA GLY A 8 35.21 -7.86 -38.01
C GLY A 8 35.50 -8.27 -36.55
N LYS A 9 36.58 -7.77 -35.94
CA LYS A 9 36.94 -8.03 -34.52
C LYS A 9 35.74 -7.69 -33.62
N GLU A 10 35.43 -8.53 -32.63
CA GLU A 10 34.27 -8.50 -31.71
C GLU A 10 33.77 -7.09 -31.31
N LYS A 11 34.69 -6.15 -31.07
CA LYS A 11 34.38 -4.75 -30.71
C LYS A 11 33.57 -4.00 -31.79
N ASN A 12 33.82 -4.26 -33.06
CA ASN A 12 33.13 -3.61 -34.19
C ASN A 12 31.73 -4.20 -34.41
N LYS A 13 31.49 -5.46 -33.99
CA LYS A 13 30.16 -6.09 -34.03
C LYS A 13 29.23 -5.53 -32.97
N ARG A 14 29.75 -5.23 -31.78
CA ARG A 14 28.98 -4.59 -30.70
C ARG A 14 28.58 -3.17 -31.11
N ILE A 15 29.50 -2.36 -31.65
CA ILE A 15 29.21 -1.00 -32.11
C ILE A 15 28.15 -1.00 -33.22
N LEU A 16 28.25 -1.90 -34.21
CA LEU A 16 27.26 -1.99 -35.27
C LEU A 16 25.87 -2.43 -34.76
N LEU A 17 25.81 -3.34 -33.77
CA LEU A 17 24.55 -3.73 -33.14
C LEU A 17 23.90 -2.57 -32.37
N PHE A 18 24.70 -1.77 -31.65
CA PHE A 18 24.20 -0.58 -30.95
C PHE A 18 23.67 0.48 -31.91
N VAL A 19 24.35 0.73 -33.04
CA VAL A 19 23.88 1.68 -34.05
C VAL A 19 22.55 1.23 -34.67
N LEU A 20 22.37 -0.07 -34.94
CA LEU A 20 21.11 -0.60 -35.47
C LEU A 20 19.95 -0.57 -34.46
N VAL A 21 20.22 -0.82 -33.17
CA VAL A 21 19.20 -0.71 -32.11
C VAL A 21 18.76 0.74 -31.91
N LEU A 22 19.68 1.71 -31.99
CA LEU A 22 19.34 3.13 -31.88
C LEU A 22 18.51 3.64 -33.06
N ILE A 23 18.78 3.17 -34.28
CA ILE A 23 17.96 3.49 -35.45
C ILE A 23 16.56 2.88 -35.32
N ALA A 24 16.45 1.63 -34.84
CA ALA A 24 15.16 0.98 -34.59
C ALA A 24 14.33 1.70 -33.51
N LEU A 25 14.98 2.12 -32.41
CA LEU A 25 14.32 2.91 -31.37
C LEU A 25 13.91 4.30 -31.86
N GLY A 26 14.71 4.93 -32.74
CA GLY A 26 14.36 6.20 -33.37
C GLY A 26 13.13 6.10 -34.28
N ILE A 27 13.00 5.01 -35.05
CA ILE A 27 11.82 4.77 -35.91
C ILE A 27 10.58 4.49 -35.06
N ILE A 28 10.69 3.64 -34.03
CA ILE A 28 9.57 3.35 -33.11
C ILE A 28 9.13 4.61 -32.35
N ALA A 29 10.08 5.44 -31.91
CA ALA A 29 9.78 6.71 -31.26
C ALA A 29 9.11 7.71 -32.22
N HIS A 30 9.59 7.82 -33.46
CA HIS A 30 8.96 8.66 -34.49
C HIS A 30 7.53 8.19 -34.77
N GLU A 31 7.31 6.91 -34.96
CA GLU A 31 6.00 6.33 -35.28
C GLU A 31 5.03 6.44 -34.09
N PHE A 32 5.53 6.33 -32.86
CA PHE A 32 4.76 6.58 -31.63
C PHE A 32 4.37 8.07 -31.47
N ILE A 33 5.28 8.99 -31.77
CA ILE A 33 5.02 10.44 -31.72
C ILE A 33 4.02 10.87 -32.80
N GLU A 34 4.12 10.33 -34.02
CA GLU A 34 3.18 10.61 -35.11
C GLU A 34 1.78 10.05 -34.83
N ASN A 35 1.69 8.85 -34.26
CA ASN A 35 0.41 8.24 -33.87
C ASN A 35 -0.25 8.96 -32.69
N ARG A 36 0.55 9.54 -31.77
CA ARG A 36 0.04 10.40 -30.69
C ARG A 36 -0.50 11.72 -31.24
N ASN A 37 0.22 12.37 -32.16
CA ASN A 37 -0.22 13.62 -32.81
C ASN A 37 -1.50 13.42 -33.67
N SER A 38 -1.65 12.26 -34.32
CA SER A 38 -2.87 11.87 -35.04
C SER A 38 -4.09 11.71 -34.12
N LYS A 39 -3.90 11.08 -32.95
CA LYS A 39 -4.96 10.94 -31.93
C LYS A 39 -5.28 12.29 -31.29
N ASP A 40 -4.27 13.08 -30.92
CA ASP A 40 -4.45 14.37 -30.24
C ASP A 40 -5.14 15.43 -31.12
N SER A 41 -5.02 15.34 -32.45
CA SER A 41 -5.80 16.16 -33.40
C SER A 41 -7.31 15.84 -33.36
N LYS A 42 -7.69 14.61 -33.03
CA LYS A 42 -9.09 14.17 -32.97
C LYS A 42 -9.76 14.46 -31.63
N TYR A 43 -8.97 14.62 -30.56
CA TYR A 43 -9.45 14.91 -29.20
C TYR A 43 -9.49 16.41 -28.85
N LYS A 44 -8.97 17.30 -29.71
CA LYS A 44 -8.94 18.75 -29.47
C LYS A 44 -10.16 19.54 -29.96
N GLU A 45 -11.09 18.93 -30.68
CA GLU A 45 -12.31 19.62 -31.16
C GLU A 45 -13.52 19.52 -30.21
N GLU A 46 -13.47 18.68 -29.17
CA GLU A 46 -14.58 18.52 -28.23
C GLU A 46 -14.10 18.81 -26.79
N ASN A 47 -14.35 20.05 -26.33
CA ASN A 47 -14.81 20.44 -24.98
C ASN A 47 -14.34 19.58 -23.77
N GLU A 48 -13.78 20.07 -22.66
CA GLU A 48 -13.74 21.40 -22.07
C GLU A 48 -12.87 21.32 -20.77
N ILE A 49 -12.35 22.47 -20.32
CA ILE A 49 -11.86 22.83 -18.97
C ILE A 49 -10.51 22.26 -18.50
N ILE A 50 -9.66 23.23 -18.15
CA ILE A 50 -8.23 23.19 -17.83
C ILE A 50 -8.05 23.13 -16.32
N MET A 51 -7.13 22.28 -15.82
CA MET A 51 -6.16 22.59 -14.74
C MET A 51 -4.97 21.59 -14.78
N PRO A 52 -3.77 21.97 -14.28
CA PRO A 52 -2.51 21.64 -14.91
C PRO A 52 -1.82 20.37 -14.38
N GLU A 53 -1.12 19.68 -15.28
CA GLU A 53 -0.14 18.62 -15.01
C GLU A 53 1.13 19.19 -14.34
N GLY A 54 1.52 18.58 -13.22
CA GLY A 54 2.89 18.56 -12.71
C GLY A 54 3.38 17.11 -12.73
N THR A 55 4.32 16.83 -13.62
CA THR A 55 4.92 15.52 -13.92
C THR A 55 5.82 14.97 -12.81
N GLN A 56 5.79 13.66 -12.57
CA GLN A 56 6.81 12.67 -12.98
C GLN A 56 6.65 11.36 -12.19
N GLN A 57 6.39 10.28 -12.94
CA GLN A 57 6.29 8.91 -12.46
C GLN A 57 7.69 8.29 -12.51
N SER A 58 8.24 7.91 -11.35
CA SER A 58 9.42 7.05 -11.23
C SER A 58 9.02 5.74 -10.55
N ASP A 59 9.14 4.65 -11.31
CA ASP A 59 9.41 3.26 -10.89
C ASP A 59 9.18 2.90 -9.40
N ASN A 60 7.92 2.65 -9.02
CA ASN A 60 7.58 1.96 -7.76
C ASN A 60 6.82 0.65 -8.09
N ASN A 61 7.53 -0.33 -8.63
CA ASN A 61 6.99 -1.67 -8.95
C ASN A 61 7.61 -2.79 -8.09
N VAL A 62 8.15 -2.46 -6.91
CA VAL A 62 8.62 -3.46 -5.93
C VAL A 62 7.58 -3.68 -4.81
N ALA A 63 6.83 -2.65 -4.42
CA ALA A 63 5.82 -2.76 -3.34
C ALA A 63 4.58 -3.61 -3.70
N ASN A 64 4.26 -3.79 -4.99
CA ASN A 64 3.03 -4.47 -5.42
C ASN A 64 3.14 -6.01 -5.50
N LYS A 65 4.31 -6.59 -5.19
CA LYS A 65 4.51 -8.04 -5.29
C LYS A 65 4.69 -8.75 -3.94
N GLU A 66 4.86 -7.99 -2.86
CA GLU A 66 5.16 -8.53 -1.53
C GLU A 66 3.94 -8.66 -0.61
N LEU A 67 2.83 -7.98 -0.92
CA LEU A 67 1.56 -8.09 -0.18
C LEU A 67 0.72 -9.33 -0.57
N GLU A 68 1.19 -10.16 -1.51
CA GLU A 68 0.45 -11.33 -2.03
C GLU A 68 0.45 -12.56 -1.08
N SER A 69 1.14 -12.54 0.06
CA SER A 69 1.35 -13.74 0.91
C SER A 69 0.42 -13.87 2.13
N ILE A 70 -0.37 -12.84 2.49
CA ILE A 70 -1.22 -12.89 3.67
C ILE A 70 -2.65 -13.27 3.26
N ASP A 71 -3.00 -14.55 3.43
CA ASP A 71 -4.37 -15.06 3.26
C ASP A 71 -5.25 -14.55 4.42
N MET A 72 -5.59 -13.24 4.41
CA MET A 72 -6.40 -12.51 5.42
C MET A 72 -7.85 -13.02 5.57
N LYS A 73 -8.18 -14.16 4.95
CA LYS A 73 -9.51 -14.80 4.98
C LYS A 73 -9.86 -15.43 6.33
N ASN A 74 -8.87 -15.75 7.16
CA ASN A 74 -9.11 -16.23 8.53
C ASN A 74 -9.09 -15.09 9.57
N ASP A 75 -8.28 -14.05 9.36
CA ASP A 75 -8.21 -12.88 10.26
C ASP A 75 -9.44 -11.99 10.15
N SER A 76 -10.11 -12.01 9.00
CA SER A 76 -11.42 -11.38 8.83
C SER A 76 -12.51 -11.96 9.74
N LYS A 77 -12.33 -13.13 10.37
CA LYS A 77 -13.24 -13.63 11.42
C LYS A 77 -12.86 -13.16 12.84
N LYS A 78 -11.57 -12.94 13.11
CA LYS A 78 -11.07 -12.45 14.41
C LYS A 78 -11.24 -10.94 14.51
N ALA A 79 -10.91 -10.21 13.43
CA ALA A 79 -11.19 -8.78 13.26
C ALA A 79 -12.69 -8.44 13.20
N VAL A 80 -13.58 -9.43 13.03
CA VAL A 80 -15.04 -9.22 13.14
C VAL A 80 -15.53 -9.24 14.59
N ASN A 81 -14.79 -9.84 15.53
CA ASN A 81 -15.23 -9.95 16.92
C ASN A 81 -15.07 -8.63 17.73
N ASP A 82 -14.10 -7.77 17.40
CA ASP A 82 -13.96 -6.45 18.05
C ASP A 82 -14.84 -5.35 17.42
N LYS A 83 -15.56 -5.66 16.33
CA LYS A 83 -16.53 -4.75 15.69
C LYS A 83 -17.80 -4.51 16.51
N THR A 84 -17.95 -5.13 17.68
CA THR A 84 -19.26 -5.31 18.31
C THR A 84 -19.80 -4.07 19.02
N ASN A 85 -18.95 -3.14 19.49
CA ASN A 85 -19.44 -1.96 20.21
C ASN A 85 -19.77 -0.76 19.30
N GLU A 86 -18.94 -0.40 18.31
CA GLU A 86 -19.20 0.76 17.44
C GLU A 86 -20.29 0.48 16.38
N LYS A 87 -20.26 -0.70 15.74
CA LYS A 87 -21.30 -1.09 14.75
C LYS A 87 -22.70 -1.22 15.35
N SER A 88 -22.80 -1.48 16.66
CA SER A 88 -24.09 -1.64 17.34
C SER A 88 -24.95 -0.37 17.34
N SER A 89 -24.31 0.80 17.15
CA SER A 89 -24.99 2.11 17.11
C SER A 89 -25.44 2.53 15.71
N TYR A 90 -24.83 1.95 14.67
CA TYR A 90 -25.10 2.28 13.28
C TYR A 90 -26.34 1.55 12.76
N SER A 91 -27.04 2.20 11.83
CA SER A 91 -28.12 1.59 11.07
C SER A 91 -27.65 0.40 10.24
N GLU A 92 -28.58 -0.47 9.86
CA GLU A 92 -28.29 -1.60 8.97
C GLU A 92 -27.66 -1.12 7.65
N ARG A 93 -28.14 0.01 7.12
CA ARG A 93 -27.62 0.63 5.91
C ARG A 93 -26.19 1.13 6.05
N GLU A 94 -25.87 1.78 7.16
CA GLU A 94 -24.49 2.21 7.45
C GLU A 94 -23.53 1.03 7.51
N ASN A 95 -23.95 -0.03 8.22
CA ASN A 95 -23.16 -1.25 8.36
C ASN A 95 -22.97 -1.98 7.01
N GLU A 96 -24.02 -2.07 6.19
CA GLU A 96 -23.96 -2.66 4.85
C GLU A 96 -22.95 -1.93 3.96
N LEU A 97 -23.07 -0.60 3.85
CA LEU A 97 -22.17 0.20 3.01
C LEU A 97 -20.72 0.12 3.48
N TYR A 98 -20.50 0.13 4.79
CA TYR A 98 -19.18 -0.05 5.36
C TYR A 98 -18.60 -1.43 5.02
N ASP A 99 -19.38 -2.50 5.20
CA ASP A 99 -18.92 -3.86 4.93
C ASP A 99 -18.64 -4.08 3.43
N GLU A 100 -19.41 -3.48 2.53
CA GLU A 100 -19.10 -3.46 1.10
C GLU A 100 -17.77 -2.76 0.81
N ALA A 101 -17.57 -1.53 1.31
CA ALA A 101 -16.34 -0.77 1.11
C ALA A 101 -15.11 -1.52 1.67
N TYR A 102 -15.26 -2.10 2.87
CA TYR A 102 -14.26 -2.91 3.53
C TYR A 102 -13.89 -4.13 2.69
N ASN A 103 -14.87 -4.93 2.27
CA ASN A 103 -14.60 -6.14 1.47
C ASN A 103 -13.93 -5.82 0.13
N LEU A 104 -14.30 -4.70 -0.50
CA LEU A 104 -13.65 -4.23 -1.73
C LEU A 104 -12.19 -3.82 -1.48
N PHE A 105 -11.90 -3.16 -0.36
CA PHE A 105 -10.53 -2.82 0.03
C PHE A 105 -9.66 -4.07 0.17
N PHE A 106 -10.10 -5.08 0.93
CA PHE A 106 -9.36 -6.34 1.11
C PHE A 106 -9.27 -7.16 -0.18
N SER A 107 -10.19 -6.94 -1.12
CA SER A 107 -10.11 -7.49 -2.48
C SER A 107 -9.22 -6.66 -3.41
N HIS A 108 -8.46 -5.69 -2.89
CA HIS A 108 -7.55 -4.80 -3.62
C HIS A 108 -8.25 -3.93 -4.69
N LYS A 109 -9.57 -3.78 -4.58
CA LYS A 109 -10.42 -2.98 -5.47
C LYS A 109 -10.59 -1.58 -4.90
N TYR A 110 -9.48 -0.85 -4.80
CA TYR A 110 -9.44 0.41 -4.05
C TYR A 110 -10.37 1.48 -4.62
N THR A 111 -10.44 1.66 -5.94
CA THR A 111 -11.39 2.61 -6.58
C THR A 111 -12.86 2.30 -6.25
N GLU A 112 -13.22 1.02 -6.24
CA GLU A 112 -14.58 0.56 -5.93
C GLU A 112 -14.88 0.74 -4.42
N SER A 113 -13.89 0.45 -3.57
CA SER A 113 -13.95 0.70 -2.12
C SER A 113 -14.16 2.19 -1.84
N ILE A 114 -13.40 3.08 -2.48
CA ILE A 114 -13.55 4.54 -2.38
C ILE A 114 -14.96 4.95 -2.78
N SER A 115 -15.49 4.42 -3.88
CA SER A 115 -16.84 4.75 -4.36
C SER A 115 -17.94 4.35 -3.36
N LYS A 116 -17.77 3.20 -2.68
CA LYS A 116 -18.71 2.76 -1.63
C LYS A 116 -18.57 3.57 -0.35
N ALA A 117 -17.34 3.92 0.02
CA ALA A 117 -17.08 4.79 1.16
C ALA A 117 -17.60 6.22 0.92
N ASP A 118 -17.51 6.74 -0.31
CA ASP A 118 -18.11 8.01 -0.71
C ASP A 118 -19.63 7.99 -0.51
N LEU A 119 -20.30 6.92 -0.92
CA LEU A 119 -21.73 6.77 -0.68
C LEU A 119 -22.06 6.75 0.81
N LEU A 120 -21.29 5.99 1.61
CA LEU A 120 -21.45 5.91 3.06
C LEU A 120 -21.35 7.28 3.72
N ILE A 121 -20.29 8.05 3.46
CA ILE A 121 -20.11 9.35 4.13
C ILE A 121 -21.07 10.42 3.60
N ASN A 122 -21.58 10.29 2.37
CA ASN A 122 -22.58 11.20 1.83
C ASN A 122 -23.95 10.97 2.48
N GLU A 123 -24.33 9.71 2.68
CA GLU A 123 -25.56 9.35 3.41
C GLU A 123 -25.40 9.60 4.93
N PHE A 124 -24.19 9.38 5.48
CA PHE A 124 -23.89 9.40 6.91
C PHE A 124 -22.59 10.18 7.21
N PRO A 125 -22.64 11.54 7.18
CA PRO A 125 -21.44 12.40 7.25
C PRO A 125 -20.74 12.44 8.60
N SER A 126 -21.25 11.75 9.61
CA SER A 126 -20.61 11.58 10.93
C SER A 126 -20.09 10.15 11.14
N ASN A 127 -20.01 9.33 10.08
CA ASN A 127 -19.52 7.97 10.19
C ASN A 127 -17.98 7.94 10.12
N ALA A 128 -17.31 7.80 11.28
CA ALA A 128 -15.86 7.75 11.36
C ALA A 128 -15.26 6.57 10.57
N MET A 129 -15.94 5.41 10.57
CA MET A 129 -15.48 4.23 9.85
C MET A 129 -15.45 4.44 8.34
N GLY A 130 -16.43 5.16 7.79
CA GLY A 130 -16.52 5.51 6.37
C GLY A 130 -15.37 6.39 5.92
N TYR A 131 -15.03 7.42 6.70
CA TYR A 131 -13.86 8.25 6.43
C TYR A 131 -12.56 7.43 6.53
N ASN A 132 -12.43 6.59 7.57
CA ASN A 132 -11.24 5.76 7.75
C ASN A 132 -11.02 4.78 6.58
N ILE A 133 -12.06 4.04 6.15
CA ILE A 133 -11.94 3.08 5.05
C ILE A 133 -11.67 3.80 3.71
N ARG A 134 -12.27 4.98 3.48
CA ARG A 134 -11.95 5.79 2.30
C ARG A 134 -10.50 6.25 2.32
N GLY A 135 -10.02 6.71 3.46
CA GLY A 135 -8.67 7.23 3.61
C GLY A 135 -7.60 6.18 3.37
N ILE A 136 -7.75 4.98 3.94
CA ILE A 136 -6.81 3.89 3.68
C ILE A 136 -6.90 3.39 2.23
N ALA A 137 -8.11 3.31 1.65
CA ALA A 137 -8.27 2.94 0.25
C ALA A 137 -7.61 3.95 -0.71
N LYS A 138 -7.76 5.26 -0.46
CA LYS A 138 -7.05 6.32 -1.22
C LYS A 138 -5.54 6.20 -1.09
N SER A 139 -5.06 5.92 0.11
CA SER A 139 -3.63 5.74 0.39
C SER A 139 -3.04 4.58 -0.41
N TYR A 140 -3.69 3.42 -0.42
CA TYR A 140 -3.29 2.29 -1.26
C TYR A 140 -3.49 2.54 -2.77
N ASN A 141 -4.42 3.43 -3.13
CA ASN A 141 -4.63 3.87 -4.51
C ASN A 141 -3.66 4.97 -4.98
N GLY A 142 -2.63 5.30 -4.18
CA GLY A 142 -1.58 6.25 -4.56
C GLY A 142 -1.83 7.71 -4.15
N ASP A 143 -2.89 8.01 -3.40
CA ASP A 143 -3.21 9.36 -2.93
C ASP A 143 -3.01 9.50 -1.40
N PHE A 144 -1.75 9.75 -1.02
CA PHE A 144 -1.34 9.95 0.38
C PHE A 144 -2.07 11.10 1.06
N ASN A 145 -2.12 12.29 0.44
CA ASN A 145 -2.61 13.50 1.11
C ASN A 145 -4.11 13.39 1.37
N SER A 146 -4.89 13.04 0.34
CA SER A 146 -6.34 12.87 0.52
C SER A 146 -6.66 11.69 1.43
N GLY A 147 -5.81 10.67 1.46
CA GLY A 147 -5.93 9.54 2.38
C GLY A 147 -5.76 9.95 3.85
N ILE A 148 -4.71 10.72 4.16
CA ILE A 148 -4.47 11.28 5.50
C ILE A 148 -5.59 12.24 5.91
N ASP A 149 -6.05 13.12 5.02
CA ASP A 149 -7.13 14.06 5.32
C ASP A 149 -8.42 13.32 5.75
N ASP A 150 -8.74 12.21 5.09
CA ASP A 150 -9.88 11.36 5.45
C ASP A 150 -9.68 10.64 6.78
N ILE A 151 -8.49 10.10 7.03
CA ILE A 151 -8.19 9.45 8.32
C ILE A 151 -8.24 10.49 9.46
N ASP A 152 -7.76 11.71 9.23
CA ASP A 152 -7.87 12.81 10.19
C ASP A 152 -9.31 13.26 10.40
N LYS A 153 -10.13 13.20 9.35
CA LYS A 153 -11.56 13.43 9.50
C LYS A 153 -12.20 12.35 10.38
N ALA A 154 -11.86 11.08 10.20
CA ALA A 154 -12.32 9.99 11.06
C ALA A 154 -11.93 10.23 12.52
N LEU A 155 -10.67 10.59 12.78
CA LEU A 155 -10.18 10.91 14.12
C LEU A 155 -10.84 12.15 14.71
N SER A 156 -11.22 13.15 13.90
CA SER A 156 -11.95 14.32 14.40
C SER A 156 -13.38 14.02 14.85
N ILE A 157 -13.98 12.96 14.29
CA ILE A 157 -15.32 12.49 14.65
C ILE A 157 -15.22 11.61 15.89
N ASP A 158 -14.27 10.69 15.91
CA ASP A 158 -13.94 9.87 17.06
C ASP A 158 -12.44 9.88 17.33
N ASN A 159 -12.06 10.69 18.32
CA ASN A 159 -10.67 10.86 18.72
C ASN A 159 -10.05 9.57 19.27
N ASN A 160 -10.84 8.62 19.75
CA ASN A 160 -10.36 7.36 20.33
C ASN A 160 -10.45 6.18 19.35
N TYR A 161 -10.74 6.44 18.07
CA TYR A 161 -10.86 5.39 17.08
C TYR A 161 -9.49 4.75 16.77
N GLY A 162 -9.15 3.67 17.50
CA GLY A 162 -7.86 3.00 17.46
C GLY A 162 -7.46 2.55 16.06
N TYR A 163 -8.41 1.99 15.30
CA TYR A 163 -8.19 1.59 13.90
C TYR A 163 -7.81 2.76 12.98
N ALA A 164 -8.36 3.96 13.18
CA ALA A 164 -7.95 5.12 12.39
C ALA A 164 -6.52 5.57 12.73
N ARG A 165 -6.10 5.46 14.01
CA ARG A 165 -4.71 5.72 14.40
C ARG A 165 -3.75 4.71 13.77
N PHE A 166 -4.13 3.42 13.79
CA PHE A 166 -3.39 2.36 13.10
C PHE A 166 -3.29 2.62 11.59
N ASN A 167 -4.41 2.91 10.91
CA ASN A 167 -4.40 3.18 9.47
C ASN A 167 -3.61 4.44 9.12
N LYS A 168 -3.59 5.44 10.00
CA LYS A 168 -2.73 6.61 9.84
C LYS A 168 -1.25 6.22 9.86
N ALA A 169 -0.85 5.39 10.83
CA ALA A 169 0.51 4.85 10.92
C ALA A 169 0.89 4.06 9.68
N LEU A 170 0.03 3.13 9.26
CA LEU A 170 0.20 2.32 8.04
C LEU A 170 0.32 3.19 6.79
N THR A 171 -0.47 4.27 6.70
CA THR A 171 -0.38 5.24 5.59
C THR A 171 0.97 5.97 5.59
N TYR A 172 1.48 6.39 6.75
CA TYR A 172 2.83 6.96 6.81
C TYR A 172 3.90 5.96 6.41
N GLU A 173 3.79 4.71 6.88
CA GLU A 173 4.72 3.64 6.54
C GLU A 173 4.75 3.34 5.04
N LEU A 174 3.58 3.17 4.41
CA LEU A 174 3.42 2.91 2.98
C LEU A 174 4.14 3.97 2.12
N TYR A 175 4.22 5.21 2.61
CA TYR A 175 4.87 6.33 1.94
C TYR A 175 6.27 6.65 2.51
N GLY A 176 6.88 5.70 3.22
CA GLY A 176 8.28 5.76 3.68
C GLY A 176 8.53 6.72 4.85
N LYS A 177 7.48 7.27 5.47
CA LYS A 177 7.56 8.20 6.59
C LYS A 177 7.61 7.43 7.92
N MET A 178 8.70 6.70 8.11
CA MET A 178 8.82 5.71 9.18
C MET A 178 8.75 6.28 10.60
N ASP A 179 9.28 7.49 10.85
CA ASP A 179 9.21 8.09 12.19
C ASP A 179 7.78 8.55 12.53
N ASP A 180 7.05 9.12 11.57
CA ASP A 180 5.64 9.46 11.73
C ASP A 180 4.81 8.19 11.96
N ALA A 181 5.10 7.12 11.23
CA ALA A 181 4.45 5.82 11.40
C ALA A 181 4.66 5.26 12.82
N LEU A 182 5.89 5.29 13.34
CA LEU A 182 6.18 4.88 14.71
C LEU A 182 5.38 5.68 15.74
N GLU A 183 5.29 7.00 15.58
CA GLU A 183 4.48 7.83 16.48
C GLU A 183 3.01 7.38 16.48
N TRP A 184 2.43 7.19 15.30
CA TRP A 184 1.01 6.83 15.19
C TRP A 184 0.72 5.39 15.60
N TYR A 185 1.63 4.44 15.39
CA TYR A 185 1.48 3.10 15.93
C TYR A 185 1.48 3.11 17.46
N ASN A 186 2.35 3.88 18.10
CA ASN A 186 2.33 4.03 19.56
C ASN A 186 1.01 4.67 20.04
N LYS A 187 0.49 5.69 19.32
CA LYS A 187 -0.82 6.27 19.64
C LYS A 187 -1.99 5.29 19.45
N ALA A 188 -1.88 4.33 18.52
CA ALA A 188 -2.86 3.27 18.39
C ALA A 188 -2.80 2.34 19.61
N LEU A 189 -1.59 1.97 20.04
CA LEU A 189 -1.34 1.16 21.23
C LEU A 189 -1.75 1.83 22.56
N ASP A 190 -1.83 3.17 22.60
CA ASP A 190 -2.40 3.91 23.74
C ASP A 190 -3.91 3.69 23.93
N VAL A 191 -4.63 3.28 22.87
CA VAL A 191 -6.07 2.96 22.94
C VAL A 191 -6.26 1.51 23.34
N GLU A 192 -5.58 0.61 22.64
CA GLU A 192 -5.73 -0.83 22.75
C GLU A 192 -4.46 -1.52 22.22
N ASP A 193 -4.10 -2.65 22.82
CA ASP A 193 -3.04 -3.50 22.29
C ASP A 193 -3.48 -4.13 20.96
N TYR A 194 -2.90 -3.66 19.86
CA TYR A 194 -3.10 -4.21 18.51
C TYR A 194 -1.87 -4.99 18.05
N GLU A 195 -2.05 -6.26 17.69
CA GLU A 195 -0.98 -7.14 17.21
C GLU A 195 -0.29 -6.54 15.97
N TRP A 196 -1.07 -5.98 15.04
CA TRP A 196 -0.55 -5.36 13.83
C TRP A 196 0.16 -4.04 14.07
N SER A 197 -0.15 -3.32 15.15
CA SER A 197 0.62 -2.11 15.53
C SER A 197 1.99 -2.50 16.07
N TYR A 198 2.07 -3.56 16.89
CA TYR A 198 3.34 -4.12 17.32
C TYR A 198 4.16 -4.66 16.14
N TYR A 199 3.51 -5.35 15.21
CA TYR A 199 4.15 -5.85 13.99
C TYR A 199 4.69 -4.71 13.11
N GLY A 200 3.90 -3.66 12.83
CA GLY A 200 4.35 -2.51 12.03
C GLY A 200 5.55 -1.78 12.65
N ILE A 201 5.54 -1.59 13.98
CA ILE A 201 6.71 -1.06 14.70
C ILE A 201 7.93 -1.98 14.51
N ALA A 202 7.75 -3.30 14.65
CA ALA A 202 8.82 -4.26 14.47
C ALA A 202 9.39 -4.23 13.05
N SER A 203 8.53 -4.18 12.03
CA SER A 203 8.93 -4.04 10.62
C SER A 203 9.78 -2.78 10.40
N ILE A 204 9.36 -1.63 10.93
CA ILE A 204 10.14 -0.39 10.84
C ILE A 204 11.54 -0.54 11.45
N TYR A 205 11.66 -1.15 12.63
CA TYR A 205 12.96 -1.42 13.23
C TYR A 205 13.77 -2.49 12.48
N GLY A 206 13.09 -3.47 11.88
CA GLY A 206 13.68 -4.51 11.04
C GLY A 206 14.40 -3.90 9.84
N ARG A 207 13.72 -2.99 9.12
CA ARG A 207 14.30 -2.25 7.99
C ARG A 207 15.50 -1.40 8.41
N ARG A 208 15.51 -0.93 9.66
CA ARG A 208 16.63 -0.15 10.26
C ARG A 208 17.78 -1.04 10.73
N GLY A 209 17.64 -2.37 10.73
CA GLY A 209 18.63 -3.30 11.26
C GLY A 209 18.71 -3.30 12.79
N ASP A 210 17.74 -2.70 13.48
CA ASP A 210 17.71 -2.62 14.94
C ASP A 210 17.13 -3.92 15.50
N ILE A 211 18.00 -4.93 15.67
CA ILE A 211 17.61 -6.26 16.17
C ILE A 211 16.91 -6.13 17.53
N LYS A 212 17.42 -5.28 18.43
CA LYS A 212 16.89 -5.17 19.80
C LYS A 212 15.43 -4.71 19.79
N ASN A 213 15.14 -3.61 19.10
CA ASN A 213 13.78 -3.10 19.05
C ASN A 213 12.89 -3.97 18.16
N THR A 214 13.39 -4.52 17.06
CA THR A 214 12.64 -5.48 16.23
C THR A 214 12.14 -6.63 17.08
N MET A 215 13.02 -7.27 17.86
CA MET A 215 12.63 -8.41 18.68
C MET A 215 11.77 -8.03 19.88
N LEU A 216 11.91 -6.83 20.42
CA LEU A 216 11.01 -6.35 21.48
C LEU A 216 9.55 -6.33 21.01
N TYR A 217 9.30 -5.76 19.83
CA TYR A 217 7.94 -5.58 19.32
C TYR A 217 7.42 -6.81 18.56
N LEU A 218 8.28 -7.51 17.81
CA LEU A 218 7.90 -8.73 17.09
C LEU A 218 7.48 -9.84 18.07
N ASN A 219 8.17 -10.00 19.19
CA ASN A 219 7.78 -10.99 20.20
C ASN A 219 6.41 -10.67 20.83
N LYS A 220 6.09 -9.39 21.04
CA LYS A 220 4.75 -9.00 21.50
C LYS A 220 3.68 -9.38 20.48
N ALA A 221 3.92 -9.08 19.20
CA ALA A 221 3.02 -9.44 18.13
C ALA A 221 2.82 -10.97 18.05
N ILE A 222 3.90 -11.77 18.05
CA ILE A 222 3.84 -13.24 18.05
C ILE A 222 3.12 -13.80 19.27
N GLN A 223 3.28 -13.19 20.44
CA GLN A 223 2.58 -13.61 21.66
C GLN A 223 1.04 -13.43 21.53
N MET A 224 0.60 -12.39 20.82
CA MET A 224 -0.82 -12.11 20.59
C MET A 224 -1.40 -12.97 19.45
N ASP A 225 -0.59 -13.20 18.41
CA ASP A 225 -0.94 -14.06 17.29
C ASP A 225 0.27 -14.82 16.76
N GLU A 226 0.29 -16.14 17.00
CA GLU A 226 1.43 -16.98 16.62
C GLU A 226 1.60 -17.08 15.09
N SER A 227 0.55 -16.83 14.30
CA SER A 227 0.65 -16.82 12.82
C SER A 227 1.58 -15.74 12.28
N ILE A 228 1.88 -14.70 13.09
CA ILE A 228 2.85 -13.66 12.75
C ILE A 228 4.25 -14.23 12.51
N LYS A 229 4.58 -15.39 13.09
CA LYS A 229 5.83 -16.09 12.75
C LYS A 229 5.91 -16.38 11.25
N ASP A 230 4.82 -16.85 10.64
CA ASP A 230 4.82 -17.22 9.22
C ASP A 230 4.91 -15.98 8.33
N ILE A 231 4.23 -14.90 8.71
CA ILE A 231 4.35 -13.61 8.02
C ILE A 231 5.80 -13.09 8.10
N ALA A 232 6.39 -13.06 9.30
CA ALA A 232 7.77 -12.57 9.50
C ALA A 232 8.84 -13.40 8.76
N LYS A 233 8.57 -14.67 8.41
CA LYS A 233 9.50 -15.49 7.60
C LYS A 233 9.59 -15.01 6.17
N GLU A 234 8.50 -14.53 5.60
CA GLU A 234 8.40 -14.16 4.18
C GLU A 234 8.70 -12.67 3.94
N GLU A 235 8.49 -11.84 4.95
CA GLU A 235 8.56 -10.38 4.84
C GLU A 235 9.98 -9.83 4.74
N GLN A 236 10.21 -8.96 3.75
CA GLN A 236 11.52 -8.40 3.43
C GLN A 236 11.97 -7.35 4.44
N ASP A 237 11.02 -6.75 5.17
CA ASP A 237 11.31 -5.77 6.22
C ASP A 237 12.28 -6.31 7.26
N PHE A 238 12.31 -7.64 7.46
CA PHE A 238 13.19 -8.29 8.42
C PHE A 238 14.50 -8.78 7.83
N ASP A 239 14.74 -8.71 6.52
CA ASP A 239 15.98 -9.18 5.89
C ASP A 239 17.27 -8.66 6.57
N PRO A 240 17.35 -7.39 7.04
CA PRO A 240 18.53 -6.90 7.74
C PRO A 240 18.80 -7.59 9.09
N VAL A 241 17.77 -8.14 9.74
CA VAL A 241 17.85 -8.74 11.08
C VAL A 241 17.61 -10.26 11.08
N LYS A 242 17.17 -10.82 9.95
CA LYS A 242 16.67 -12.21 9.81
C LYS A 242 17.66 -13.26 10.27
N ASN A 243 18.96 -13.02 10.08
CA ASN A 243 20.03 -13.96 10.43
C ASN A 243 20.52 -13.85 11.89
N SER A 244 19.97 -12.93 12.68
CA SER A 244 20.31 -12.82 14.10
C SER A 244 19.82 -14.06 14.87
N GLU A 245 20.55 -14.43 15.93
CA GLU A 245 20.18 -15.58 16.77
C GLU A 245 18.78 -15.37 17.38
N GLU A 246 18.49 -14.14 17.80
CA GLU A 246 17.23 -13.76 18.42
C GLU A 246 16.05 -13.91 17.45
N PHE A 247 16.20 -13.43 16.20
CA PHE A 247 15.16 -13.56 15.18
C PHE A 247 14.94 -15.03 14.82
N GLN A 248 16.03 -15.76 14.55
CA GLN A 248 15.96 -17.18 14.22
C GLN A 248 15.22 -17.97 15.32
N LYS A 249 15.54 -17.68 16.58
CA LYS A 249 14.92 -18.35 17.73
C LYS A 249 13.44 -18.00 17.90
N ALA A 250 13.04 -16.77 17.65
CA ALA A 250 11.65 -16.36 17.84
C ALA A 250 10.72 -16.82 16.71
N VAL A 251 11.23 -16.86 15.48
CA VAL A 251 10.41 -17.03 14.27
C VAL A 251 10.42 -18.47 13.75
N TYR A 252 11.53 -19.20 13.90
CA TYR A 252 11.70 -20.54 13.33
C TYR A 252 11.66 -21.70 14.35
N ASN A 253 11.67 -21.40 15.65
CA ASN A 253 11.51 -22.39 16.72
C ASN A 253 10.10 -22.33 17.35
#